data_AF-F1A2Q6-F1
#
_entry.id   AF-F1A2Q6-F1
#
_cell.length_a   1.000
_cell.length_b   1.000
_cell.length_c   1.000
_cell.angle_alpha   90.00
_cell.angle_beta   90.00
_cell.angle_gamma   90.00
#
_symmetry.space_group_name_H-M   'P 1'
#
loop_
_entity.id
_entity.type
_entity.pdbx_description
1 polymer ?
#
loop_
_entity_poly.entity_id
_entity_poly.type
_entity_poly.pdbx_seq_one_letter_code
_entity_poly.pdbx_strand_id
1 'polypeptide(L)'
;MDEEKIRKLAQENENKGIVYLASIPPRMKPAKLKQLLVKHGKVNRMYLVRANVDRKNHRNDMFKEGWVEFNDKKTARKTATILNNQAMGGKSRDIHKDCLWNLRYLPKFKWHHLQDKLISQRMERDKKLKLEISQVRKQNMALLEQVEKSKHIKQKLASKNKAPKEKVVRTFKQREIHEDKAANLSSNVLNKMVTNKKQKINN
;
A
#
# COMPACT_ATOMS: atom_id res chain seq x y z
N MET A 1 5.85 15.69 24.32
CA MET A 1 6.51 16.32 23.15
C MET A 1 5.92 17.70 23.06
N ASP A 2 6.69 18.72 23.44
CA ASP A 2 6.19 20.09 23.58
C ASP A 2 5.72 20.62 22.22
N GLU A 3 4.51 21.20 22.17
CA GLU A 3 3.89 21.66 20.93
C GLU A 3 4.77 22.66 20.16
N GLU A 4 5.51 23.49 20.87
CA GLU A 4 6.48 24.43 20.30
C GLU A 4 7.58 23.73 19.50
N LYS A 5 8.05 22.57 19.98
CA LYS A 5 9.09 21.79 19.30
C LYS A 5 8.55 21.21 17.99
N ILE A 6 7.30 20.78 17.98
CA ILE A 6 6.62 20.29 16.77
C ILE A 6 6.48 21.43 15.74
N ARG A 7 6.05 22.62 16.18
CA ARG A 7 5.95 23.79 15.30
C ARG A 7 7.29 24.21 14.71
N LYS A 8 8.36 24.23 15.52
CA LYS A 8 9.73 24.52 15.05
C LYS A 8 10.20 23.51 13.99
N LEU A 9 10.00 22.22 14.24
CA LEU A 9 10.35 21.17 13.27
C LEU A 9 9.53 21.29 11.96
N ALA A 10 8.25 21.64 12.05
CA ALA A 10 7.41 21.86 10.89
C ALA A 10 7.93 23.04 10.04
N GLN A 11 8.29 24.15 10.69
CA GLN A 11 8.85 25.32 10.01
C GLN A 11 10.21 25.04 9.37
N GLU A 12 11.09 24.29 10.04
CA GLU A 12 12.35 23.82 9.46
C GLU A 12 12.10 22.93 8.22
N ASN A 13 11.13 22.02 8.30
CA ASN A 13 10.76 21.17 7.17
C ASN A 13 10.18 21.97 5.99
N GLU A 14 9.48 23.07 6.27
CA GLU A 14 8.97 23.98 5.25
C GLU A 14 10.10 24.74 4.53
N ASN A 15 11.16 25.09 5.27
CA ASN A 15 12.33 25.75 4.71
C ASN A 15 13.19 24.83 3.85
N LYS A 16 13.19 23.51 4.09
CA LYS A 16 13.95 22.55 3.29
C LYS A 16 13.55 22.53 1.83
N GLY A 17 14.52 22.32 0.95
CA GLY A 17 14.32 22.22 -0.50
C GLY A 17 14.98 20.99 -1.09
N ILE A 18 14.38 20.43 -2.14
CA ILE A 18 14.90 19.24 -2.83
C ILE A 18 15.39 19.61 -4.22
N VAL A 19 16.55 19.04 -4.55
CA VAL A 19 17.12 19.06 -5.90
C VAL A 19 17.13 17.63 -6.44
N TYR A 20 16.60 17.48 -7.64
CA TYR A 20 16.64 16.25 -8.43
C TYR A 20 17.93 16.21 -9.26
N LEU A 21 18.61 15.07 -9.22
CA LEU A 21 19.73 14.70 -10.08
C LEU A 21 19.21 13.76 -11.16
N ALA A 22 19.16 14.22 -12.40
CA ALA A 22 18.65 13.41 -13.51
C ALA A 22 19.68 12.39 -14.03
N SER A 23 20.97 12.70 -13.89
CA SER A 23 22.05 11.82 -14.31
C SER A 23 23.24 11.94 -13.35
N ILE A 24 23.87 10.80 -13.07
CA ILE A 24 24.98 10.68 -12.14
C ILE A 24 26.11 9.96 -12.89
N PRO A 25 27.30 10.58 -13.02
CA PRO A 25 28.42 9.95 -13.70
C PRO A 25 28.75 8.54 -13.17
N PRO A 26 29.17 7.63 -14.06
CA PRO A 26 29.46 6.25 -13.70
C PRO A 26 30.58 6.19 -12.66
N ARG A 27 30.52 5.22 -11.74
CA ARG A 27 31.48 5.02 -10.63
C ARG A 27 31.55 6.17 -9.61
N MET A 28 30.68 7.17 -9.70
CA MET A 28 30.64 8.22 -8.68
C MET A 28 29.99 7.70 -7.40
N LYS A 29 30.77 7.70 -6.30
CA LYS A 29 30.26 7.31 -4.98
C LYS A 29 29.35 8.41 -4.38
N PRO A 30 28.30 8.04 -3.62
CA PRO A 30 27.43 9.01 -2.96
C PRO A 30 28.21 9.97 -2.04
N ALA A 31 29.24 9.49 -1.35
CA ALA A 31 30.07 10.31 -0.47
C ALA A 31 30.75 11.47 -1.22
N LYS A 32 31.28 11.21 -2.42
CA LYS A 32 31.92 12.23 -3.26
C LYS A 32 30.90 13.26 -3.75
N LEU A 33 29.73 12.80 -4.20
CA LEU A 33 28.62 13.66 -4.61
C LEU A 33 28.19 14.61 -3.46
N LYS A 34 28.06 14.08 -2.24
CA LYS A 34 27.76 14.87 -1.05
C LYS A 34 28.85 15.91 -0.78
N GLN A 35 30.13 15.53 -0.84
CA GLN A 35 31.25 16.47 -0.63
C GLN A 35 31.25 17.63 -1.63
N LEU A 36 30.92 17.37 -2.90
CA LEU A 36 30.84 18.42 -3.91
C LEU A 36 29.68 19.38 -3.63
N LEU A 37 28.49 18.86 -3.29
CA LEU A 37 27.31 19.67 -3.04
C LEU A 37 27.36 20.45 -1.71
N VAL A 38 28.06 19.92 -0.70
CA VAL A 38 28.25 20.59 0.60
C VAL A 38 28.92 21.95 0.46
N LYS A 39 29.76 22.16 -0.58
CA LYS A 39 30.39 23.45 -0.87
C LYS A 39 29.39 24.56 -1.20
N HIS A 40 28.22 24.20 -1.73
CA HIS A 40 27.18 25.13 -2.14
C HIS A 40 26.07 25.32 -1.09
N GLY A 41 25.97 24.40 -0.12
CA GLY A 41 25.01 24.51 0.97
C GLY A 41 24.95 23.29 1.88
N LYS A 42 24.30 23.43 3.03
CA LYS A 42 24.13 22.33 4.00
C LYS A 42 23.17 21.27 3.46
N VAL A 43 23.72 20.10 3.09
CA VAL A 43 22.98 18.92 2.64
C VAL A 43 22.60 18.06 3.85
N ASN A 44 21.31 17.74 3.97
CA ASN A 44 20.79 16.94 5.07
C ASN A 44 20.66 15.46 4.68
N ARG A 45 19.77 15.16 3.73
CA ARG A 45 19.46 13.80 3.26
C ARG A 45 19.76 13.66 1.77
N MET A 46 20.11 12.46 1.35
CA MET A 46 20.33 12.15 -0.06
C MET A 46 19.91 10.71 -0.34
N TYR A 47 19.21 10.52 -1.45
CA TYR A 47 18.70 9.24 -1.90
C TYR A 47 19.09 9.07 -3.36
N LEU A 48 19.70 7.94 -3.68
CA LEU A 48 20.17 7.63 -5.02
C LEU A 48 19.61 6.27 -5.43
N VAL A 49 19.04 6.21 -6.62
CA VAL A 49 18.52 4.97 -7.20
C VAL A 49 19.63 4.33 -8.01
N ARG A 50 19.99 3.10 -7.65
CA ARG A 50 20.93 2.29 -8.42
C ARG A 50 20.33 1.99 -9.79
N ALA A 51 21.15 2.04 -10.84
CA ALA A 51 20.72 1.63 -12.16
C ALA A 51 20.51 0.11 -12.18
N ASN A 52 19.35 -0.33 -12.68
CA ASN A 52 19.07 -1.75 -12.89
C ASN A 52 19.81 -2.20 -14.16
N VAL A 53 21.03 -2.64 -14.00
CA VAL A 53 21.83 -3.23 -15.07
C VAL A 53 22.18 -4.64 -14.63
N ASP A 54 22.06 -5.61 -15.55
CA ASP A 54 22.26 -7.02 -15.24
C ASP A 54 23.63 -7.25 -14.61
N ARG A 55 23.65 -7.96 -13.47
CA ARG A 55 24.81 -8.16 -12.58
C ARG A 55 26.04 -8.79 -13.24
N LYS A 56 25.92 -9.24 -14.48
CA LYS A 56 26.97 -9.93 -15.24
C LYS A 56 28.15 -9.02 -15.60
N ASN A 57 27.96 -7.70 -15.64
CA ASN A 57 29.04 -6.74 -15.81
C ASN A 57 29.36 -6.03 -14.49
N HIS A 58 30.53 -6.30 -13.90
CA HIS A 58 31.07 -5.62 -12.70
C HIS A 58 31.37 -4.11 -12.90
N ARG A 59 30.82 -3.47 -13.94
CA ARG A 59 30.86 -2.01 -14.18
C ARG A 59 29.59 -1.30 -13.62
N ASN A 60 28.79 -1.99 -12.79
CA ASN A 60 27.41 -1.65 -12.42
C ASN A 60 27.20 -0.76 -11.19
N ASP A 61 28.23 -0.13 -10.62
CA ASP A 61 28.05 0.86 -9.56
C ASP A 61 27.66 2.24 -10.14
N MET A 62 26.59 2.26 -10.94
CA MET A 62 26.00 3.47 -11.49
C MET A 62 24.67 3.77 -10.80
N PHE A 63 24.40 5.05 -10.59
CA PHE A 63 23.11 5.53 -10.13
C PHE A 63 22.37 6.13 -11.32
N LYS A 64 21.08 5.80 -11.45
CA LYS A 64 20.23 6.31 -12.53
C LYS A 64 19.78 7.74 -12.23
N GLU A 65 19.33 7.97 -11.00
CA GLU A 65 18.75 9.24 -10.58
C GLU A 65 18.96 9.45 -9.07
N GLY A 66 18.77 10.68 -8.62
CA GLY A 66 18.96 11.03 -7.23
C GLY A 66 18.13 12.22 -6.75
N TRP A 67 17.94 12.29 -5.44
CA TRP A 67 17.30 13.40 -4.76
C TRP A 67 18.16 13.84 -3.58
N VAL A 68 18.41 15.14 -3.51
CA VAL A 68 19.22 15.76 -2.45
C VAL A 68 18.37 16.79 -1.73
N GLU A 69 18.27 16.66 -0.41
CA GLU A 69 17.61 17.61 0.48
C GLU A 69 18.62 18.60 1.02
N PHE A 70 18.44 19.87 0.70
CA PHE A 70 19.14 20.99 1.30
C PHE A 70 18.32 21.56 2.47
N ASN A 71 19.03 22.11 3.46
CA ASN A 71 18.39 22.71 4.62
C ASN A 71 17.51 23.94 4.28
N ASP A 72 17.87 24.68 3.23
CA ASP A 72 17.15 25.87 2.78
C ASP A 72 16.81 25.78 1.27
N LYS A 73 15.54 25.98 0.94
CA LYS A 73 15.00 25.98 -0.43
C LYS A 73 15.58 27.08 -1.30
N LYS A 74 16.03 28.21 -0.73
CA LYS A 74 16.72 29.26 -1.50
C LYS A 74 18.08 28.77 -1.98
N THR A 75 18.86 28.15 -1.08
CA THR A 75 20.14 27.52 -1.44
C THR A 75 19.95 26.40 -2.46
N ALA A 76 18.94 25.54 -2.28
CA ALA A 76 18.60 24.48 -3.24
C ALA A 76 18.35 25.04 -4.65
N ARG A 77 17.55 26.11 -4.75
CA ARG A 77 17.23 26.77 -6.02
C ARG A 77 18.48 27.37 -6.66
N LYS A 78 19.25 28.15 -5.90
CA LYS A 78 20.49 28.79 -6.37
C LYS A 78 21.49 27.76 -6.86
N THR A 79 21.71 26.68 -6.09
CA THR A 79 22.62 25.60 -6.45
C THR A 79 22.19 24.91 -7.73
N ALA A 80 20.89 24.62 -7.90
CA ALA A 80 20.39 24.04 -9.14
C ALA A 80 20.62 24.97 -10.34
N THR A 81 20.34 26.28 -10.20
CA THR A 81 20.55 27.24 -11.29
C THR A 81 22.03 27.42 -11.66
N ILE A 82 22.91 27.49 -10.66
CA ILE A 82 24.34 27.71 -10.89
C ILE A 82 25.02 26.47 -11.43
N LEU A 83 24.79 25.31 -10.82
CA LEU A 83 25.52 24.10 -11.16
C LEU A 83 24.95 23.39 -12.39
N ASN A 84 23.67 23.55 -12.73
CA ASN A 84 23.13 22.84 -13.88
C ASN A 84 23.91 23.17 -15.16
N ASN A 85 24.31 22.13 -15.89
CA ASN A 85 25.17 22.18 -17.08
C ASN A 85 26.59 22.72 -16.85
N GLN A 86 27.05 22.87 -15.60
CA GLN A 86 28.45 23.18 -15.31
C GLN A 86 29.27 21.90 -15.17
N ALA A 87 30.55 21.98 -15.50
CA ALA A 87 31.49 20.90 -15.22
C ALA A 87 31.64 20.70 -13.70
N MET A 88 31.77 19.45 -13.25
CA MET A 88 31.98 19.16 -11.82
C MET A 88 33.34 19.66 -11.32
N GLY A 89 34.29 19.84 -12.22
CA GLY A 89 35.62 20.37 -11.94
C GLY A 89 36.42 19.46 -11.02
N GLY A 90 37.50 20.00 -10.45
CA GLY A 90 38.38 19.27 -9.53
C GLY A 90 39.81 19.19 -10.04
N LYS A 91 40.58 18.25 -9.49
CA LYS A 91 41.98 18.05 -9.84
C LYS A 91 42.07 17.46 -11.25
N SER A 92 43.17 17.71 -11.96
CA SER A 92 43.39 17.20 -13.33
C SER A 92 43.32 15.66 -13.43
N ARG A 93 43.59 14.94 -12.35
CA ARG A 93 43.52 13.47 -12.29
C ARG A 93 42.14 12.93 -11.85
N ASP A 94 41.17 13.80 -11.56
CA ASP A 94 39.83 13.37 -11.17
C ASP A 94 39.04 12.91 -12.39
N ILE A 95 38.52 11.68 -12.33
CA ILE A 95 37.81 11.01 -13.43
C ILE A 95 36.54 11.80 -13.82
N HIS A 96 35.95 12.51 -12.86
CA HIS A 96 34.69 13.22 -13.05
C HIS A 96 34.86 14.72 -13.36
N LYS A 97 36.08 15.18 -13.62
CA LYS A 97 36.39 16.61 -13.84
C LYS A 97 35.53 17.24 -14.94
N ASP A 98 35.49 16.58 -16.09
CA ASP A 98 34.81 17.09 -17.29
C ASP A 98 33.35 16.63 -17.38
N CYS A 99 32.86 15.87 -16.39
CA CYS A 99 31.45 15.50 -16.32
C CYS A 99 30.60 16.72 -16.00
N LEU A 100 29.44 16.82 -16.65
CA LEU A 100 28.47 17.89 -16.41
C LEU A 100 27.50 17.53 -15.30
N TRP A 101 27.16 18.51 -14.48
CA TRP A 101 26.04 18.45 -13.55
C TRP A 101 24.71 18.51 -14.29
N ASN A 102 23.77 17.63 -13.91
CA ASN A 102 22.39 17.70 -14.37
C ASN A 102 21.45 17.77 -13.15
N LEU A 103 21.02 18.98 -12.82
CA LEU A 103 20.31 19.30 -11.58
C LEU A 103 19.03 20.07 -11.87
N ARG A 104 17.94 19.70 -11.20
CA ARG A 104 16.67 20.42 -11.25
C ARG A 104 16.09 20.65 -9.87
N TYR A 105 15.83 21.90 -9.51
CA TYR A 105 15.10 22.21 -8.30
C TYR A 105 13.63 21.81 -8.44
N LEU A 106 13.07 21.15 -7.42
CA LEU A 106 11.67 20.74 -7.40
C LEU A 106 10.86 21.69 -6.49
N PRO A 107 10.04 22.60 -7.05
CA PRO A 107 9.22 23.49 -6.23
C PRO A 107 8.12 22.71 -5.51
N LYS A 108 7.81 23.11 -4.27
CA LYS A 108 6.79 22.50 -3.40
C LYS A 108 6.99 20.99 -3.10
N PHE A 109 8.09 20.40 -3.54
CA PHE A 109 8.39 18.99 -3.33
C PHE A 109 9.16 18.78 -2.02
N LYS A 110 8.75 17.79 -1.23
CA LYS A 110 9.30 17.48 0.10
C LYS A 110 9.70 16.01 0.19
N TRP A 111 10.54 15.69 1.16
CA TRP A 111 11.16 14.36 1.24
C TRP A 111 10.13 13.24 1.43
N HIS A 112 9.09 13.51 2.23
CA HIS A 112 7.99 12.56 2.46
C HIS A 112 7.29 12.17 1.14
N HIS A 113 7.18 13.08 0.17
CA HIS A 113 6.60 12.79 -1.14
C HIS A 113 7.35 11.71 -1.94
N LEU A 114 8.65 11.51 -1.68
CA LEU A 114 9.40 10.38 -2.28
C LEU A 114 8.92 9.03 -1.76
N GLN A 115 8.53 8.98 -0.49
CA GLN A 115 8.11 7.76 0.19
C GLN A 115 6.61 7.49 -0.01
N ASP A 116 5.81 8.53 -0.21
CA ASP A 116 4.35 8.45 -0.34
C ASP A 116 3.90 7.42 -1.39
N LYS A 117 4.59 7.30 -2.53
CA LYS A 117 4.25 6.29 -3.55
C LYS A 117 4.41 4.86 -3.04
N LEU A 118 5.54 4.55 -2.41
CA LEU A 118 5.81 3.21 -1.85
C LEU A 118 4.87 2.91 -0.69
N ILE A 119 4.64 3.89 0.18
CA ILE A 119 3.74 3.79 1.32
C ILE A 119 2.32 3.53 0.80
N SER A 120 1.82 4.33 -0.15
CA SER A 120 0.47 4.16 -0.72
C SER A 120 0.26 2.76 -1.29
N GLN A 121 1.22 2.25 -2.07
CA GLN A 121 1.16 0.88 -2.61
C GLN A 121 1.16 -0.19 -1.51
N ARG A 122 1.93 0.02 -0.44
CA ARG A 122 1.94 -0.88 0.72
C ARG A 122 0.60 -0.85 1.45
N MET A 123 0.08 0.35 1.72
CA MET A 123 -1.21 0.55 2.40
C MET A 123 -2.37 -0.07 1.61
N GLU A 124 -2.36 0.03 0.28
CA GLU A 124 -3.37 -0.60 -0.56
C GLU A 124 -3.34 -2.13 -0.44
N ARG A 125 -2.14 -2.74 -0.50
CA ARG A 125 -1.97 -4.19 -0.28
C ARG A 125 -2.43 -4.62 1.10
N ASP A 126 -2.01 -3.93 2.14
CA ASP A 126 -2.38 -4.26 3.52
C ASP A 126 -3.88 -4.12 3.75
N LYS A 127 -4.52 -3.13 3.11
CA LYS A 127 -5.98 -2.95 3.15
C LYS A 127 -6.70 -4.12 2.48
N LYS A 128 -6.26 -4.57 1.31
CA LYS A 128 -6.83 -5.75 0.61
C LYS A 128 -6.72 -7.00 1.48
N LEU A 129 -5.52 -7.27 2.01
CA LEU A 129 -5.29 -8.42 2.88
C LEU A 129 -6.18 -8.38 4.14
N LYS A 130 -6.32 -7.22 4.79
CA LYS A 130 -7.21 -7.07 5.95
C LYS A 130 -8.67 -7.36 5.62
N LEU A 131 -9.14 -6.93 4.43
CA LEU A 131 -10.49 -7.21 3.98
C LEU A 131 -10.70 -8.70 3.73
N GLU A 132 -9.76 -9.37 3.07
CA GLU A 132 -9.79 -10.82 2.85
C GLU A 132 -9.82 -11.59 4.18
N ILE A 133 -8.92 -11.26 5.12
CA ILE A 133 -8.90 -11.85 6.47
C ILE A 133 -10.24 -11.61 7.19
N SER A 134 -10.81 -10.41 7.08
CA SER A 134 -12.10 -10.09 7.70
C SER A 134 -13.24 -10.90 7.12
N GLN A 135 -13.25 -11.14 5.80
CA GLN A 135 -14.26 -11.95 5.13
C GLN A 135 -14.16 -13.42 5.56
N VAL A 136 -12.95 -13.99 5.56
CA VAL A 136 -12.69 -15.36 6.01
C VAL A 136 -13.07 -15.54 7.47
N ARG A 137 -12.72 -14.59 8.35
CA ARG A 137 -13.14 -14.60 9.76
C ARG A 137 -14.66 -14.64 9.91
N LYS A 138 -15.38 -13.82 9.14
CA LYS A 138 -16.85 -13.79 9.14
C LYS A 138 -17.44 -15.13 8.69
N GLN A 139 -16.89 -15.73 7.64
CA GLN A 139 -17.32 -17.04 7.14
C GLN A 139 -17.05 -18.15 8.18
N ASN A 140 -15.87 -18.15 8.79
CA ASN A 140 -15.50 -19.11 9.84
C ASN A 140 -16.41 -18.98 11.07
N MET A 141 -16.72 -17.76 11.51
CA MET A 141 -17.67 -17.54 12.60
C MET A 141 -19.06 -18.07 12.28
N ALA A 142 -19.58 -17.78 11.08
CA ALA A 142 -20.88 -18.30 10.64
C ALA A 142 -20.90 -19.84 10.59
N LEU A 143 -19.81 -20.47 10.17
CA LEU A 143 -19.67 -21.93 10.16
C LEU A 143 -19.67 -22.49 11.58
N LEU A 144 -18.94 -21.88 12.52
CA LEU A 144 -18.92 -22.30 13.92
C LEU A 144 -20.33 -22.28 14.53
N GLU A 145 -21.09 -21.20 14.31
CA GLU A 145 -22.49 -21.10 14.76
C GLU A 145 -23.37 -22.20 14.17
N GLN A 146 -23.20 -22.54 12.89
CA GLN A 146 -23.96 -23.63 12.25
C GLN A 146 -23.61 -24.99 12.82
N VAL A 147 -22.32 -25.24 13.08
CA VAL A 147 -21.84 -26.47 13.71
C VAL A 147 -22.42 -26.60 15.13
N GLU A 148 -22.41 -25.54 15.92
CA GLU A 148 -23.02 -25.52 17.25
C GLU A 148 -24.51 -25.81 17.19
N LYS A 149 -25.27 -25.13 16.31
CA LYS A 149 -26.70 -25.39 16.11
C LYS A 149 -26.94 -26.86 15.73
N SER A 150 -26.13 -27.42 14.83
CA SER A 150 -26.25 -28.83 14.42
C SER A 150 -26.00 -29.81 15.58
N LYS A 151 -25.01 -29.52 16.45
CA LYS A 151 -24.73 -30.33 17.64
C LYS A 151 -25.90 -30.30 18.62
N HIS A 152 -26.47 -29.12 18.89
CA HIS A 152 -27.63 -28.97 19.76
C HIS A 152 -28.86 -29.72 19.23
N ILE A 153 -29.13 -29.65 17.91
CA ILE A 153 -30.23 -30.39 17.28
C ILE A 153 -30.02 -31.90 17.41
N LYS A 154 -28.81 -32.40 17.12
CA LYS A 154 -28.47 -33.83 17.26
C LYS A 154 -28.65 -34.32 18.70
N GLN A 155 -28.19 -33.56 19.70
CA GLN A 155 -28.40 -33.88 21.12
C GLN A 155 -29.88 -33.96 21.49
N LYS A 156 -30.70 -32.97 21.05
CA LYS A 156 -32.16 -32.97 21.28
C LYS A 156 -32.86 -34.16 20.60
N LEU A 157 -32.45 -34.53 19.39
CA LEU A 157 -33.01 -35.70 18.70
C LEU A 157 -32.63 -37.00 19.40
N ALA A 158 -31.39 -37.13 19.85
CA ALA A 158 -30.90 -38.31 20.57
C ALA A 158 -31.61 -38.50 21.93
N SER A 159 -31.84 -37.43 22.68
CA SER A 159 -32.60 -37.50 23.94
C SER A 159 -34.08 -37.85 23.70
N LYS A 160 -34.69 -37.30 22.64
CA LYS A 160 -36.09 -37.58 22.26
C LYS A 160 -36.32 -39.01 21.74
N ASN A 161 -35.28 -39.68 21.26
CA ASN A 161 -35.34 -41.09 20.83
C ASN A 161 -35.11 -42.09 21.97
N LYS A 162 -34.53 -41.65 23.11
CA LYS A 162 -34.36 -42.49 24.32
C LYS A 162 -35.55 -42.44 25.27
N ALA A 163 -36.41 -41.42 25.17
CA ALA A 163 -37.63 -41.32 25.97
C ALA A 163 -38.80 -42.08 25.29
N PRO A 164 -39.51 -42.98 25.98
CA PRO A 164 -40.73 -43.59 25.45
C PRO A 164 -41.77 -42.50 25.20
N LYS A 165 -42.22 -42.36 23.96
CA LYS A 165 -43.20 -41.33 23.57
C LYS A 165 -44.61 -41.84 23.89
N GLU A 166 -45.20 -41.37 24.99
CA GLU A 166 -46.66 -41.39 25.11
C GLU A 166 -47.25 -40.53 23.98
N LYS A 167 -48.18 -41.11 23.21
CA LYS A 167 -48.87 -40.42 22.12
C LYS A 167 -49.81 -39.36 22.71
N VAL A 168 -49.30 -38.14 22.88
CA VAL A 168 -50.15 -36.99 23.21
C VAL A 168 -51.04 -36.68 22.01
N VAL A 169 -52.27 -37.15 22.06
CA VAL A 169 -53.33 -36.81 21.10
C VAL A 169 -53.67 -35.34 21.29
N ARG A 170 -53.37 -34.51 20.29
CA ARG A 170 -53.67 -33.08 20.33
C ARG A 170 -55.18 -32.90 20.17
N THR A 171 -55.85 -32.34 21.17
CA THR A 171 -57.32 -32.20 21.22
C THR A 171 -57.86 -30.92 20.59
N PHE A 172 -57.00 -30.02 20.10
CA PHE A 172 -57.42 -28.73 19.53
C PHE A 172 -57.09 -28.62 18.02
N LYS A 173 -58.03 -28.06 17.25
CA LYS A 173 -57.93 -27.84 15.80
C LYS A 173 -57.03 -26.63 15.50
N GLN A 174 -55.84 -26.87 14.96
CA GLN A 174 -54.93 -25.80 14.56
C GLN A 174 -55.48 -25.10 13.30
N ARG A 175 -55.54 -23.76 13.29
CA ARG A 175 -55.96 -22.99 12.10
C ARG A 175 -54.89 -23.12 11.01
N GLU A 176 -55.33 -23.29 9.77
CA GLU A 176 -54.45 -23.22 8.60
C GLU A 176 -53.85 -21.81 8.52
N ILE A 177 -52.53 -21.74 8.38
CA ILE A 177 -51.82 -20.48 8.18
C ILE A 177 -52.11 -20.06 6.75
N HIS A 178 -52.73 -18.90 6.56
CA HIS A 178 -52.93 -18.33 5.24
C HIS A 178 -51.55 -18.06 4.63
N GLU A 179 -51.17 -18.81 3.59
CA GLU A 179 -49.93 -18.56 2.87
C GLU A 179 -50.03 -17.23 2.11
N ASP A 180 -49.14 -16.28 2.43
CA ASP A 180 -48.99 -15.05 1.65
C ASP A 180 -48.50 -15.41 0.24
N LYS A 181 -49.43 -15.49 -0.72
CA LYS A 181 -49.16 -15.83 -2.13
C LYS A 181 -48.02 -15.02 -2.76
N ALA A 182 -47.76 -13.81 -2.26
CA ALA A 182 -46.68 -12.95 -2.71
C ALA A 182 -45.27 -13.52 -2.39
N ALA A 183 -45.07 -14.16 -1.24
CA ALA A 183 -43.79 -14.74 -0.85
C ALA A 183 -43.45 -16.00 -1.67
N ASN A 184 -44.47 -16.80 -1.98
CA ASN A 184 -44.34 -18.01 -2.80
C ASN A 184 -44.09 -17.70 -4.29
N LEU A 185 -44.56 -16.55 -4.78
CA LEU A 185 -44.26 -16.09 -6.14
C LEU A 185 -42.77 -15.73 -6.27
N SER A 186 -42.22 -15.03 -5.27
CA SER A 186 -40.80 -14.64 -5.23
C SER A 186 -39.86 -15.84 -5.15
N SER A 187 -40.17 -16.82 -4.29
CA SER A 187 -39.37 -18.04 -4.17
C SER A 187 -39.40 -18.90 -5.43
N ASN A 188 -40.56 -19.00 -6.10
CA ASN A 188 -40.67 -19.71 -7.38
C ASN A 188 -39.94 -19.00 -8.53
N VAL A 189 -39.97 -17.66 -8.58
CA VAL A 189 -39.21 -16.88 -9.57
C VAL A 189 -37.70 -17.07 -9.37
N LEU A 190 -37.23 -17.01 -8.12
CA LEU A 190 -35.82 -17.26 -7.78
C LEU A 190 -35.38 -18.68 -8.17
N ASN A 191 -36.19 -19.70 -7.88
CA ASN A 191 -35.90 -21.08 -8.27
C ASN A 191 -35.83 -21.25 -9.79
N LYS A 192 -36.74 -20.62 -10.54
CA LYS A 192 -36.78 -20.65 -12.01
C LYS A 192 -35.57 -19.94 -12.65
N MET A 193 -35.07 -18.87 -12.03
CA MET A 193 -33.83 -18.20 -12.46
C MET A 193 -32.59 -19.06 -12.21
N VAL A 194 -32.53 -19.76 -11.07
CA VAL A 194 -31.41 -20.64 -10.72
C VAL A 194 -31.34 -21.86 -11.66
N THR A 195 -32.48 -22.44 -12.04
CA THR A 195 -32.53 -23.59 -12.96
C THR A 195 -32.13 -23.21 -14.38
N ASN A 196 -32.61 -22.07 -14.90
CA ASN A 196 -32.22 -21.59 -16.23
C ASN A 196 -30.73 -21.23 -16.32
N LYS A 197 -30.15 -20.73 -15.22
CA LYS A 197 -28.72 -20.43 -15.16
C LYS A 197 -27.85 -21.69 -15.16
N LYS A 198 -28.30 -22.78 -14.52
CA LYS A 198 -27.63 -24.09 -14.57
C LYS A 198 -27.67 -24.73 -15.97
N GLN A 199 -28.77 -24.58 -16.70
CA GLN A 199 -28.89 -25.11 -18.07
C GLN A 199 -27.98 -24.37 -19.07
N LYS A 200 -27.75 -23.07 -18.88
CA LYS A 200 -26.84 -22.26 -19.71
C LYS A 200 -25.35 -22.51 -19.49
N ILE A 201 -24.98 -23.24 -18.43
CA ILE A 201 -23.58 -23.55 -18.09
C ILE A 201 -23.16 -24.94 -18.62
N ASN A 202 -24.13 -25.77 -19.03
CA ASN A 202 -23.91 -27.15 -19.47
C ASN A 202 -24.07 -27.36 -21.00
N ASN A 203 -24.23 -26.27 -21.76
CA ASN A 203 -24.16 -26.23 -23.23
C ASN A 203 -23.05 -25.28 -23.64
#